data_AF-Q2LDG6-F1
#
_entry.id   AF-Q2LDG6-F1
#
_cell.length_a   1.000
_cell.length_b   1.000
_cell.length_c   1.000
_cell.angle_alpha   90.00
_cell.angle_beta   90.00
_cell.angle_gamma   90.00
#
_symmetry.space_group_name_H-M   'P 1'
#
loop_
_entity.id
_entity.type
_entity.pdbx_description
1 polymer ?
#
loop_
_entity_poly.entity_id
_entity_poly.type
_entity_poly.pdbx_seq_one_letter_code
_entity_poly.pdbx_strand_id
1 'polypeptide(L)' 'GCNERHFVTISSPLATQIPQAVGAAYAAKRANANRVVICYFGEGAASEGDAHAGFNFAATLECPI' A
#
# COMPACT_ATOMS: atom_id res chain seq x y z
N GLY A 1 -6.63 -11.90 7.16
CA GLY A 1 -7.29 -10.61 6.92
C GLY A 1 -8.79 -10.76 7.07
N CYS A 2 -9.53 -9.68 6.96
CA CYS A 2 -10.99 -9.66 7.04
C CYS A 2 -11.55 -8.85 5.86
N ASN A 3 -12.18 -9.52 4.89
CA ASN A 3 -12.71 -8.85 3.70
C ASN A 3 -13.86 -7.90 4.06
N GLU A 4 -14.78 -8.32 4.94
CA GLU A 4 -15.91 -7.50 5.41
C GLU A 4 -15.50 -6.18 6.07
N ARG A 5 -14.30 -6.14 6.68
CA ARG A 5 -13.74 -4.96 7.35
C ARG A 5 -12.60 -4.31 6.55
N HIS A 6 -12.44 -4.71 5.29
CA HIS A 6 -11.40 -4.18 4.39
C HIS A 6 -9.98 -4.24 4.96
N PHE A 7 -9.66 -5.31 5.70
CA PHE A 7 -8.34 -5.56 6.26
C PHE A 7 -7.63 -6.65 5.46
N VAL A 8 -6.60 -6.28 4.70
CA VAL A 8 -5.82 -7.19 3.85
C VAL A 8 -5.15 -8.26 4.72
N THR A 9 -5.03 -9.48 4.21
CA THR A 9 -4.35 -10.56 4.92
C THR A 9 -2.86 -10.28 5.04
N ILE A 10 -2.32 -10.43 6.24
CA ILE A 10 -0.89 -10.26 6.53
C ILE A 10 -0.09 -11.40 5.93
N SER A 11 1.08 -11.08 5.40
CA SER A 11 2.11 -12.02 4.96
C SER A 11 3.39 -11.82 5.77
N SER A 12 4.19 -12.89 5.92
CA SER A 12 5.44 -12.82 6.68
C SER A 12 6.56 -11.99 6.02
N PRO A 13 6.74 -11.97 4.68
CA PRO A 13 7.77 -11.13 4.04
C PRO A 13 7.52 -9.64 4.32
N LEU A 14 8.51 -8.98 4.92
CA LEU A 14 8.44 -7.58 5.31
C LEU A 14 8.34 -6.68 4.08
N ALA A 15 7.70 -5.51 4.25
CA ALA A 15 7.56 -4.43 3.29
C ALA A 15 6.81 -4.74 1.97
N THR A 16 6.61 -6.00 1.61
CA THR A 16 5.92 -6.41 0.38
C THR A 16 4.53 -5.79 0.23
N GLN A 17 3.85 -5.49 1.34
CA GLN A 17 2.55 -4.84 1.36
C GLN A 17 2.59 -3.36 0.94
N ILE A 18 3.75 -2.69 1.02
CA ILE A 18 3.88 -1.25 0.73
C ILE A 18 3.58 -0.96 -0.75
N PRO A 19 4.31 -1.53 -1.74
CA PRO A 19 3.98 -1.30 -3.15
C PRO A 19 2.62 -1.89 -3.55
N GLN A 20 2.17 -2.97 -2.89
CA GLN A 20 0.83 -3.53 -3.12
C GLN A 20 -0.28 -2.54 -2.73
N ALA A 21 -0.13 -1.87 -1.58
CA ALA A 21 -1.08 -0.88 -1.10
C ALA A 21 -1.14 0.33 -2.07
N VAL A 22 0.01 0.75 -2.62
CA VAL A 22 0.07 1.82 -3.64
C VAL A 22 -0.72 1.42 -4.90
N GLY A 23 -0.59 0.17 -5.35
CA GLY A 23 -1.38 -0.35 -6.47
C GLY A 23 -2.89 -0.36 -6.18
N ALA A 24 -3.29 -0.76 -4.96
CA ALA A 24 -4.69 -0.72 -4.54
C ALA A 24 -5.23 0.72 -4.49
N ALA A 25 -4.43 1.68 -4.01
CA ALA A 25 -4.78 3.10 -3.99
C ALA A 25 -4.93 3.67 -5.41
N TYR A 26 -4.01 3.32 -6.31
CA TYR A 26 -4.10 3.70 -7.71
C TYR A 26 -5.37 3.15 -8.38
N ALA A 27 -5.73 1.89 -8.08
CA ALA A 27 -6.98 1.30 -8.55
C ALA A 27 -8.21 2.05 -7.98
N ALA A 28 -8.20 2.39 -6.69
CA ALA A 28 -9.26 3.19 -6.06
C ALA A 28 -9.40 4.58 -6.71
N LYS A 29 -8.28 5.23 -7.04
CA LYS A 29 -8.27 6.49 -7.80
C LYS A 29 -8.94 6.33 -9.16
N ARG A 30 -8.55 5.31 -9.94
CA ARG A 30 -9.11 5.05 -11.27
C ARG A 30 -10.59 4.67 -11.24
N ALA A 31 -11.06 4.09 -10.13
CA ALA A 31 -12.46 3.76 -9.92
C ALA A 31 -13.30 4.93 -9.39
N ASN A 32 -12.73 6.13 -9.22
CA ASN A 32 -13.36 7.30 -8.60
C ASN A 32 -14.02 6.95 -7.24
N ALA A 33 -13.36 6.07 -6.47
CA ALA A 33 -13.98 5.41 -5.32
C ALA A 33 -14.16 6.30 -4.08
N ASN A 34 -13.59 7.52 -4.07
CA ASN A 34 -13.49 8.40 -2.89
C ASN A 34 -13.06 7.63 -1.62
N ARG A 35 -12.08 6.74 -1.79
CA ARG A 35 -11.50 5.88 -0.75
C ARG A 35 -10.00 6.10 -0.69
N VAL A 36 -9.46 5.98 0.52
CA VAL A 36 -8.01 5.97 0.80
C VAL A 36 -7.57 4.56 1.16
N VAL A 37 -6.31 4.25 0.92
CA VAL A 37 -5.64 3.06 1.45
C VAL A 37 -4.71 3.51 2.56
N ILE A 38 -4.56 2.70 3.62
CA ILE A 38 -3.56 2.93 4.65
C ILE A 38 -2.62 1.73 4.70
N CYS A 39 -1.32 2.00 4.79
CA CYS A 39 -0.29 0.97 4.84
C CYS A 39 0.61 1.15 6.07
N TYR A 40 0.54 0.21 7.00
CA TYR A 40 1.40 0.17 8.18
C TYR A 40 2.64 -0.70 7.92
N PHE A 41 3.77 -0.27 8.47
CA PHE A 41 5.04 -0.99 8.46
C PHE A 41 5.92 -0.50 9.62
N GLY A 42 6.81 -1.36 10.11
CA GLY A 42 7.81 -0.98 11.12
C GLY A 42 9.03 -0.30 10.51
N GLU A 43 9.89 0.31 11.32
CA GLU A 43 11.09 1.02 10.84
C GLU A 43 12.11 0.08 10.18
N GLY A 44 12.28 -1.14 10.68
CA GLY A 44 13.13 -2.14 10.03
C GLY A 44 12.65 -2.49 8.62
N ALA A 45 11.33 -2.60 8.43
CA ALA A 45 10.74 -2.85 7.11
C ALA A 45 10.90 -1.64 6.16
N ALA A 46 11.09 -0.42 6.67
CA ALA A 46 11.36 0.76 5.84
C ALA A 46 12.73 0.69 5.15
N SER A 47 13.63 -0.20 5.60
CA SER A 47 14.95 -0.43 4.97
C SER A 47 14.92 -1.46 3.84
N GLU A 48 13.78 -2.12 3.62
CA GLU A 48 13.59 -3.02 2.49
C GLU A 48 13.40 -2.24 1.18
N GLY A 49 13.86 -2.80 0.05
CA GLY A 49 13.75 -2.16 -1.25
C GLY A 49 12.30 -1.84 -1.68
N ASP A 50 11.34 -2.65 -1.22
CA ASP A 50 9.91 -2.46 -1.49
C ASP A 50 9.37 -1.16 -0.87
N ALA A 51 9.92 -0.70 0.26
CA ALA A 51 9.53 0.59 0.85
C ALA A 51 9.88 1.74 -0.09
N HIS A 52 11.11 1.74 -0.63
CA HIS A 52 11.54 2.74 -1.61
C HIS A 52 10.68 2.71 -2.88
N ALA A 53 10.41 1.52 -3.41
CA ALA A 53 9.55 1.35 -4.59
C ALA A 53 8.14 1.91 -4.33
N GLY A 54 7.54 1.57 -3.19
CA GLY A 54 6.23 2.07 -2.80
C GLY A 54 6.18 3.60 -2.71
N PHE A 55 7.14 4.23 -2.02
CA PHE A 55 7.15 5.69 -1.86
C PHE A 55 7.30 6.42 -3.20
N ASN A 56 8.22 5.98 -4.05
CA ASN A 56 8.43 6.61 -5.36
C ASN A 56 7.19 6.45 -6.27
N PHE A 57 6.55 5.28 -6.27
CA PHE A 57 5.36 5.04 -7.06
C PHE A 57 4.15 5.82 -6.54
N ALA A 58 3.98 5.91 -5.21
CA ALA A 58 2.88 6.68 -4.62
C ALA A 58 2.93 8.15 -5.02
N ALA A 59 4.13 8.74 -4.99
CA ALA A 59 4.35 10.13 -5.35
C ALA A 59 4.15 10.38 -6.86
N THR A 60 4.83 9.61 -7.72
CA THR A 60 4.80 9.84 -9.17
C THR A 60 3.47 9.48 -9.82
N LEU A 61 2.76 8.50 -9.26
CA LEU A 61 1.43 8.10 -9.75
C LEU A 61 0.31 8.81 -9.00
N GLU A 62 0.59 9.75 -8.10
CA GLU A 62 -0.39 10.50 -7.30
C GLU A 62 -1.45 9.59 -6.67
N CYS A 63 -1.02 8.59 -5.90
CA CYS A 63 -1.90 7.61 -5.29
C CYS A 63 -2.53 8.13 -3.98
N PRO A 64 -3.83 7.89 -3.73
CA PRO A 64 -4.48 8.22 -2.46
C PRO A 64 -4.20 7.16 -1.38
N ILE A 65 -2.94 7.12 -0.92
CA ILE A 65 -2.41 6.21 0.11
C ILE A 65 -1.77 6.99 1.26
#